data_AF-A0A9E2P6V9-F1
#
_entry.id   AF-A0A9E2P6V9-F1
#
_cell.length_a   1.000
_cell.length_b   1.000
_cell.length_c   1.000
_cell.angle_alpha   90.00
_cell.angle_beta   90.00
_cell.angle_gamma   90.00
#
_symmetry.space_group_name_H-M   'P 1'
#
loop_
_entity.id
_entity.type
_entity.pdbx_description
1 polymer ?
#
loop_
_entity_poly.entity_id
_entity_poly.type
_entity_poly.pdbx_seq_one_letter_code
_entity_poly.pdbx_strand_id
1 'polypeptide(L)' 'GDAALAAARRVEAALAACGAARSMVEAVCIRASALQAAECELGLGRREGKRVLRVGLAALAAHYRIG' A
#
# COMPACT_ATOMS: atom_id res chain seq x y z
N GLY A 1 -24.63 -5.31 3.97
CA GLY A 1 -24.59 -5.49 2.51
C GLY A 1 -24.52 -4.12 1.87
N ASP A 2 -24.04 -4.02 0.63
CA ASP A 2 -23.79 -2.78 -0.14
C ASP A 2 -22.74 -1.81 0.40
N ALA A 3 -22.86 -1.31 1.62
CA ALA A 3 -21.87 -0.38 2.20
C ALA A 3 -20.47 -1.03 2.30
N ALA A 4 -20.42 -2.30 2.72
CA ALA A 4 -19.18 -3.07 2.79
C ALA A 4 -18.58 -3.34 1.40
N LEU A 5 -19.41 -3.63 0.40
CA LEU A 5 -18.95 -3.82 -0.99
C LEU A 5 -18.42 -2.52 -1.60
N ALA A 6 -19.11 -1.40 -1.34
CA ALA A 6 -18.66 -0.08 -1.77
C ALA A 6 -17.35 0.31 -1.09
N ALA A 7 -17.17 -0.03 0.19
CA ALA A 7 -15.92 0.18 0.90
C ALA A 7 -14.78 -0.68 0.31
N ALA A 8 -15.03 -1.96 0.04
CA ALA A 8 -14.06 -2.85 -0.59
C ALA A 8 -13.61 -2.33 -1.96
N ARG A 9 -14.54 -1.87 -2.81
CA ARG A 9 -14.21 -1.27 -4.12
C ARG A 9 -13.35 -0.01 -3.99
N ARG A 10 -13.61 0.83 -2.99
CA ARG A 10 -12.81 2.04 -2.73
C ARG A 10 -11.38 1.67 -2.32
N VAL A 11 -11.22 0.70 -1.43
CA VAL A 11 -9.90 0.20 -1.02
C VAL A 11 -9.16 -0.39 -2.22
N GLU A 12 -9.81 -1.23 -3.02
CA GLU A 12 -9.21 -1.82 -4.21
C GLU A 12 -8.78 -0.75 -5.24
N ALA A 13 -9.60 0.26 -5.48
CA ALA A 13 -9.25 1.37 -6.37
C ALA A 13 -8.04 2.17 -5.87
N ALA A 14 -7.97 2.41 -4.56
CA ALA A 14 -6.83 3.08 -3.95
C ALA A 14 -5.55 2.23 -4.03
N LEU A 15 -5.64 0.92 -3.80
CA LEU A 15 -4.52 -0.01 -3.93
C LEU A 15 -4.05 -0.15 -5.39
N ALA A 16 -4.97 -0.13 -6.35
CA ALA A 16 -4.64 -0.11 -7.77
C ALA A 16 -3.84 1.15 -8.14
N ALA A 17 -4.17 2.30 -7.55
CA ALA A 17 -3.42 3.54 -7.77
C ALA A 17 -1.96 3.48 -7.26
N CYS A 18 -1.64 2.57 -6.31
CA CYS A 18 -0.27 2.37 -5.83
C CYS A 18 0.66 1.68 -6.85
N GLY A 19 0.13 1.06 -7.90
CA GLY A 19 0.92 0.37 -8.93
C GLY A 19 1.90 -0.66 -8.34
N ALA A 20 3.18 -0.58 -8.71
CA ALA A 20 4.22 -1.49 -8.23
C ALA A 20 4.45 -1.45 -6.71
N ALA A 21 4.01 -0.38 -6.02
CA ALA A 21 4.11 -0.28 -4.57
C ALA A 21 2.95 -0.97 -3.83
N ARG A 22 1.95 -1.51 -4.54
CA ARG A 22 0.77 -2.15 -3.95
C ARG A 22 1.12 -3.21 -2.91
N SER A 23 2.00 -4.16 -3.26
CA SER A 23 2.37 -5.28 -2.37
C SER A 23 3.01 -4.82 -1.05
N MET A 24 3.83 -3.77 -1.12
CA MET A 24 4.45 -3.16 0.07
C MET A 24 3.42 -2.44 0.94
N VAL A 25 2.50 -1.68 0.33
CA VAL A 25 1.42 -0.99 1.04
C VAL A 25 0.48 -2.00 1.72
N GLU A 26 0.10 -3.09 1.04
CA GLU A 26 -0.73 -4.13 1.62
C GLU A 26 -0.04 -4.82 2.82
N ALA A 27 1.26 -5.14 2.69
CA ALA A 27 2.03 -5.77 3.76
C ALA A 27 2.05 -4.90 5.03
N VAL A 28 2.34 -3.61 4.89
CA VAL A 28 2.53 -2.72 6.03
C VAL A 28 1.20 -2.18 6.56
N CYS A 29 0.30 -1.72 5.69
CA CYS A 29 -0.90 -1.00 6.11
C CYS A 29 -2.12 -1.91 6.36
N ILE A 30 -2.16 -3.11 5.77
CA ILE A 30 -3.30 -4.02 5.91
C ILE A 30 -2.93 -5.21 6.78
N ARG A 31 -1.80 -5.87 6.50
CA ARG A 31 -1.31 -7.00 7.30
C ARG A 31 -0.58 -6.58 8.58
N ALA A 32 -0.36 -5.27 8.77
CA ALA A 32 0.38 -4.71 9.90
C ALA A 32 1.79 -5.30 10.08
N SER A 33 2.42 -5.75 8.98
CA SER A 33 3.79 -6.26 9.02
C SER A 33 4.78 -5.13 9.31
N ALA A 34 5.80 -5.43 10.12
CA ALA A 34 6.94 -4.52 10.27
C ALA A 34 7.63 -4.33 8.92
N LEU A 35 8.15 -3.12 8.66
CA LEU A 35 8.78 -2.77 7.37
C LEU A 35 9.89 -3.76 6.96
N GLN A 36 10.73 -4.16 7.92
CA GLN A 36 11.81 -5.12 7.67
C GLN A 36 11.29 -6.51 7.28
N ALA A 37 10.18 -6.95 7.87
CA ALA A 37 9.55 -8.23 7.53
C ALA A 37 8.93 -8.18 6.12
N ALA A 38 8.25 -7.08 5.78
CA ALA A 38 7.72 -6.84 4.45
C ALA A 38 8.83 -6.77 3.38
N GLU A 39 9.97 -6.16 3.68
CA GLU A 39 11.14 -6.17 2.80
C GLU A 39 11.63 -7.60 2.52
N CYS A 40 11.78 -8.42 3.56
CA CYS A 40 12.20 -9.81 3.42
C CYS A 40 11.20 -10.65 2.62
N GLU A 41 9.90 -10.53 2.90
CA GLU A 41 8.83 -11.22 2.18
C GLU A 41 8.81 -10.86 0.69
N LEU A 42 9.11 -9.61 0.35
CA LEU A 42 9.08 -9.09 -1.01
C LEU A 42 10.45 -9.18 -1.73
N GLY A 43 11.47 -9.75 -1.08
CA GLY A 43 12.82 -9.86 -1.63
C GLY A 43 13.50 -8.51 -1.89
N LEU A 44 13.07 -7.45 -1.18
CA LEU A 44 13.60 -6.11 -1.35
C LEU A 44 14.85 -5.89 -0.49
N GLY A 45 15.78 -5.06 -1.00
CA GLY A 45 16.91 -4.61 -0.20
C GLY A 45 16.47 -3.77 1.00
N ARG A 46 17.27 -3.79 2.08
CA ARG A 46 17.02 -3.18 3.41
C ARG A 46 16.69 -1.67 3.46
N ARG A 47 16.73 -1.00 2.32
CA ARG A 47 16.46 0.44 2.15
C ARG A 47 15.47 0.71 1.02
N GLU A 48 15.22 -0.29 0.18
CA GLU A 48 14.34 -0.17 -0.98
C GLU A 48 12.88 -0.23 -0.54
N GLY A 49 12.56 -1.01 0.49
CA GLY A 49 11.18 -1.11 0.98
C GLY A 49 10.64 0.21 1.50
N LYS A 50 11.45 0.97 2.24
CA LYS A 50 11.07 2.35 2.66
C LYS A 50 10.79 3.26 1.46
N ARG A 51 11.58 3.16 0.39
CA ARG A 51 11.40 3.97 -0.82
C ARG A 51 10.09 3.61 -1.52
N VAL A 52 9.87 2.32 -1.74
CA VAL A 52 8.64 1.78 -2.34
C VAL A 52 7.41 2.17 -1.51
N LEU A 53 7.48 2.04 -0.18
CA LEU A 53 6.40 2.44 0.72
C LEU A 53 6.07 3.93 0.60
N ARG A 54 7.08 4.82 0.56
CA ARG A 54 6.84 6.27 0.39
C ARG A 54 6.18 6.59 -0.95
N VAL A 55 6.59 5.93 -2.03
CA VAL A 55 5.94 6.08 -3.35
C VAL A 55 4.48 5.65 -3.29
N GLY A 56 4.18 4.49 -2.68
CA GLY A 56 2.81 4.01 -2.50
C GLY A 56 1.94 4.95 -1.65
N LEU A 57 2.46 5.44 -0.52
CA LEU A 57 1.76 6.40 0.33
C LEU A 57 1.50 7.74 -0.39
N ALA A 58 2.45 8.21 -1.20
CA ALA A 58 2.26 9.41 -2.02
C ALA A 58 1.18 9.21 -3.09
N ALA A 59 1.12 8.02 -3.71
CA ALA A 59 0.06 7.69 -4.66
C ALA A 59 -1.32 7.62 -3.99
N LEU A 60 -1.41 7.07 -2.77
CA LEU A 60 -2.65 7.09 -1.97
C LEU A 60 -3.06 8.51 -1.61
N ALA A 61 -2.11 9.34 -1.16
CA ALA A 61 -2.34 10.75 -0.86
C ALA A 61 -2.91 11.49 -2.07
N ALA A 62 -2.33 11.29 -3.26
CA ALA A 62 -2.86 11.83 -4.52
C ALA A 62 -4.26 11.29 -4.86
N HIS A 63 -4.51 9.98 -4.68
CA HIS A 63 -5.81 9.35 -4.94
C HIS A 63 -6.92 9.94 -4.06
N TYR A 64 -6.63 10.15 -2.78
CA TYR A 64 -7.58 10.74 -1.83
C TYR A 64 -7.57 12.28 -1.84
N ARG A 65 -6.70 12.91 -2.63
CA ARG A 65 -6.46 14.37 -2.64
C ARG A 65 -6.12 14.91 -1.24
N ILE A 66 -5.33 14.15 -0.49
CA ILE A 66 -4.80 14.53 0.80
C ILE A 66 -3.35 14.98 0.57
N GLY A 67 -3.05 16.26 0.83
CA GLY A 67 -1.72 16.82 0.61
C GLY A 67 -1.72 18.34 0.70
#